data_AF-A0A7C4HU62-F1
#
_entry.id   AF-A0A7C4HU62-F1
#
_cell.length_a   1.000
_cell.length_b   1.000
_cell.length_c   1.000
_cell.angle_alpha   90.00
_cell.angle_beta   90.00
_cell.angle_gamma   90.00
#
_symmetry.space_group_name_H-M   'P 1'
#
loop_
_entity.id
_entity.type
_entity.pdbx_description
1 polymer ?
#
loop_
_entity_poly.entity_id
_entity_poly.type
_entity_poly.pdbx_seq_one_letter_code
_entity_poly.pdbx_strand_id
1 'polypeptide(L)'
;MVILVGKIRRGYVRDSEVYFVGFLNANIITSDNVAVLIGSGKVGLLVSNTCILTTLRKPLVINTAYCGSALLIGSKSPIAVGYVKAGKVYARRIYAQRLEAREAVLGELCIIDEVDVTERTTFIDPYMYIKKAVSLGRVDYAYKVLEY
;
A
#
# COMPACT_ATOMS: atom_id res chain seq x y z
N MET A 1 -7.46 -6.89 -20.20
CA MET A 1 -8.10 -6.42 -18.96
C MET A 1 -8.86 -7.57 -18.35
N VAL A 2 -8.64 -7.84 -17.05
CA VAL A 2 -9.40 -8.84 -16.29
C VAL A 2 -10.14 -8.18 -15.14
N ILE A 3 -11.43 -8.48 -15.01
CA ILE A 3 -12.28 -8.04 -13.91
C ILE A 3 -12.75 -9.27 -13.14
N LEU A 4 -12.41 -9.34 -11.87
CA LEU A 4 -12.70 -10.48 -11.00
C LEU A 4 -13.53 -10.01 -9.81
N VAL A 5 -14.75 -10.53 -9.69
CA VAL A 5 -15.68 -10.18 -8.61
C VAL A 5 -16.00 -11.44 -7.80
N GLY A 6 -15.99 -11.30 -6.48
CA GLY A 6 -16.37 -12.37 -5.56
C GLY A 6 -15.20 -12.97 -4.81
N LYS A 7 -15.08 -14.31 -4.81
CA LYS A 7 -14.08 -15.02 -4.01
C LYS A 7 -13.08 -15.76 -4.89
N ILE A 8 -11.85 -15.28 -4.93
CA ILE A 8 -10.74 -16.00 -5.56
C ILE A 8 -10.05 -16.87 -4.50
N ARG A 9 -9.90 -18.15 -4.79
CA ARG A 9 -9.15 -19.10 -3.94
C ARG A 9 -7.99 -19.67 -4.73
N ARG A 10 -6.78 -19.26 -4.37
CA ARG A 10 -5.48 -19.68 -4.92
C ARG A 10 -5.40 -19.50 -6.43
N GLY A 11 -4.74 -18.43 -6.86
CA GLY A 11 -4.56 -18.15 -8.28
C GLY A 11 -3.25 -17.43 -8.56
N TYR A 12 -2.81 -17.58 -9.80
CA TYR A 12 -1.92 -16.67 -10.49
C TYR A 12 -2.81 -15.82 -11.40
N VAL A 13 -2.79 -14.50 -11.20
CA VAL A 13 -3.55 -13.56 -12.05
C VAL A 13 -2.55 -12.71 -12.81
N ARG A 14 -2.59 -12.76 -14.13
CA ARG A 14 -1.81 -11.89 -15.01
C ARG A 14 -2.67 -11.35 -16.11
N ASP A 15 -2.64 -10.04 -16.27
CA ASP A 15 -3.23 -9.32 -17.38
C ASP A 15 -2.52 -7.95 -17.51
N SER A 16 -2.74 -7.23 -18.59
CA SER A 16 -2.41 -5.80 -18.73
C SER A 16 -2.99 -4.94 -17.60
N GLU A 17 -4.23 -5.23 -17.18
CA GLU A 17 -4.96 -4.52 -16.14
C GLU A 17 -5.77 -5.52 -15.32
N VAL A 18 -5.68 -5.43 -13.99
CA VAL A 18 -6.34 -6.33 -13.05
C VAL A 18 -7.24 -5.52 -12.12
N TYR A 19 -8.54 -5.80 -12.16
CA TYR A 19 -9.53 -5.22 -11.26
C TYR A 19 -10.15 -6.32 -10.41
N PHE A 20 -10.07 -6.17 -9.09
CA PHE A 20 -10.59 -7.14 -8.14
C PHE A 20 -11.50 -6.48 -7.12
N VAL A 21 -12.68 -7.07 -6.90
CA VAL A 21 -13.60 -6.70 -5.82
C VAL A 21 -14.08 -7.93 -5.05
N GLY A 22 -13.75 -8.01 -3.75
CA GLY A 22 -14.27 -9.05 -2.86
C GLY A 22 -13.23 -9.69 -1.93
N PHE A 23 -13.22 -11.03 -1.85
CA PHE A 23 -12.23 -11.79 -1.05
C PHE A 23 -11.17 -12.44 -1.94
N LEU A 24 -9.91 -12.05 -1.75
CA LEU A 24 -8.78 -12.47 -2.56
C LEU A 24 -7.88 -13.41 -1.77
N ASN A 25 -7.55 -14.56 -2.33
CA ASN A 25 -6.44 -15.37 -1.86
C ASN A 25 -5.62 -15.79 -3.08
N ALA A 26 -4.58 -15.03 -3.40
CA ALA A 26 -3.74 -15.24 -4.58
C ALA A 26 -2.28 -15.38 -4.20
N ASN A 27 -1.53 -16.22 -4.90
CA ASN A 27 -0.09 -16.33 -4.69
C ASN A 27 0.62 -15.17 -5.37
N ILE A 28 0.22 -14.85 -6.59
CA ILE A 28 0.84 -13.82 -7.42
C ILE A 28 -0.26 -13.09 -8.20
N ILE A 29 -0.15 -11.76 -8.24
CA ILE A 29 -0.91 -10.89 -9.12
C ILE A 29 0.09 -9.98 -9.82
N THR A 30 0.11 -10.06 -11.15
CA THR A 30 0.94 -9.18 -11.98
C THR A 30 0.06 -8.42 -12.95
N SER A 31 0.31 -7.12 -13.06
CA SER A 31 -0.30 -6.25 -14.04
C SER A 31 0.77 -5.46 -14.78
N ASP A 32 0.60 -5.22 -16.07
CA ASP A 32 1.54 -4.35 -16.80
C ASP A 32 1.25 -2.87 -16.48
N ASN A 33 -0.03 -2.48 -16.38
CA ASN A 33 -0.46 -1.10 -16.20
C ASN A 33 -1.02 -0.82 -14.79
N VAL A 34 -2.16 -1.43 -14.44
CA VAL A 34 -2.94 -1.08 -13.23
C VAL A 34 -3.47 -2.33 -12.54
N ALA A 35 -3.22 -2.44 -11.24
CA ALA A 35 -3.84 -3.43 -10.37
C ALA A 35 -4.68 -2.72 -9.30
N VAL A 36 -6.00 -2.87 -9.38
CA VAL A 36 -6.96 -2.35 -8.40
C VAL A 36 -7.48 -3.51 -7.56
N LEU A 37 -7.19 -3.54 -6.26
CA LEU A 37 -7.69 -4.56 -5.34
C LEU A 37 -8.54 -3.91 -4.25
N ILE A 38 -9.85 -4.17 -4.31
CA ILE A 38 -10.85 -3.67 -3.36
C ILE A 38 -11.38 -4.84 -2.56
N GLY A 39 -11.08 -4.90 -1.26
CA GLY A 39 -11.71 -5.88 -0.38
C GLY A 39 -10.80 -6.43 0.70
N SER A 40 -10.66 -7.76 0.76
CA SER A 40 -10.02 -8.43 1.88
C SER A 40 -9.31 -9.71 1.45
N GLY A 41 -8.40 -10.20 2.28
CA GLY A 41 -7.74 -11.49 2.07
C GLY A 41 -6.23 -11.36 1.97
N LYS A 42 -5.58 -12.21 1.17
CA LYS A 42 -4.12 -12.33 1.10
C LYS A 42 -3.62 -12.39 -0.35
N VAL A 43 -2.53 -11.65 -0.61
CA VAL A 43 -1.73 -11.75 -1.84
C VAL A 43 -0.29 -12.02 -1.44
N GLY A 44 0.34 -13.03 -2.05
CA GLY A 44 1.77 -13.27 -1.86
C GLY A 44 2.60 -12.15 -2.50
N LEU A 45 2.57 -12.06 -3.81
CA LEU A 45 3.30 -11.07 -4.61
C LEU A 45 2.35 -10.23 -5.46
N LEU A 46 2.48 -8.91 -5.37
CA LEU A 46 1.79 -7.95 -6.23
C LEU A 46 2.84 -7.16 -7.03
N VAL A 47 2.71 -7.17 -8.36
CA VAL A 47 3.56 -6.36 -9.26
C VAL A 47 2.67 -5.58 -10.22
N SER A 48 2.85 -4.26 -10.28
CA SER A 48 2.14 -3.42 -11.26
C SER A 48 2.84 -2.07 -11.47
N ASN A 49 2.64 -1.40 -12.60
CA ASN A 49 3.06 0.00 -12.70
C ASN A 49 2.26 0.90 -11.73
N THR A 50 0.95 0.67 -11.60
CA THR A 50 0.10 1.34 -10.60
C THR A 50 -0.64 0.32 -9.74
N CYS A 51 -0.55 0.46 -8.43
CA CYS A 51 -1.25 -0.37 -7.45
C CYS A 51 -2.26 0.49 -6.69
N ILE A 52 -3.55 0.16 -6.76
CA ILE A 52 -4.62 0.82 -5.97
C ILE A 52 -5.23 -0.22 -5.05
N LEU A 53 -4.92 -0.13 -3.76
CA LEU A 53 -5.34 -1.09 -2.76
C LEU A 53 -6.27 -0.41 -1.76
N THR A 54 -7.43 -1.03 -1.52
CA THR A 54 -8.33 -0.58 -0.46
C THR A 54 -9.00 -1.75 0.24
N THR A 55 -9.21 -1.60 1.55
CA THR A 55 -9.94 -2.59 2.33
C THR A 55 -11.43 -2.28 2.39
N LEU A 56 -12.25 -3.33 2.58
CA LEU A 56 -13.67 -3.18 2.90
C LEU A 56 -13.95 -3.44 4.40
N ARG A 57 -14.15 -4.70 4.78
CA ARG A 57 -14.55 -5.09 6.15
C ARG A 57 -13.47 -5.82 6.94
N LYS A 58 -12.57 -6.51 6.24
CA LYS A 58 -11.46 -7.28 6.83
C LYS A 58 -10.14 -6.80 6.21
N PRO A 59 -9.00 -7.07 6.87
CA PRO A 59 -7.69 -6.69 6.33
C PRO A 59 -7.44 -7.26 4.93
N LEU A 60 -6.68 -6.50 4.15
CA LEU A 60 -6.01 -6.97 2.94
C LEU A 60 -4.53 -7.12 3.29
N VAL A 61 -4.00 -8.33 3.16
CA VAL A 61 -2.63 -8.67 3.50
C VAL A 61 -1.84 -8.89 2.21
N ILE A 62 -0.77 -8.13 2.01
CA ILE A 62 0.13 -8.26 0.87
C ILE A 62 1.52 -8.61 1.40
N ASN A 63 2.09 -9.78 1.08
CA ASN A 63 3.43 -10.07 1.61
C ASN A 63 4.48 -9.16 0.93
N THR A 64 4.39 -9.00 -0.38
CA THR A 64 5.34 -8.19 -1.17
C THR A 64 4.62 -7.44 -2.28
N ALA A 65 4.89 -6.14 -2.40
CA ALA A 65 4.37 -5.27 -3.44
C ALA A 65 5.50 -4.49 -4.14
N TYR A 66 5.58 -4.62 -5.46
CA TYR A 66 6.44 -3.81 -6.33
C TYR A 66 5.56 -2.96 -7.24
N CYS A 67 5.57 -1.66 -7.03
CA CYS A 67 4.67 -0.73 -7.71
C CYS A 67 5.46 0.42 -8.35
N GLY A 68 5.12 0.89 -9.53
CA GLY A 68 5.62 2.20 -9.99
C GLY A 68 5.07 3.32 -9.10
N SER A 69 3.75 3.33 -8.91
CA SER A 69 3.02 4.14 -7.94
C SER A 69 2.06 3.28 -7.13
N ALA A 70 1.93 3.55 -5.82
CA ALA A 70 1.04 2.82 -4.93
C ALA A 70 0.09 3.78 -4.18
N LEU A 71 -1.20 3.49 -4.23
CA LEU A 71 -2.24 4.10 -3.41
C LEU A 71 -2.79 3.06 -2.45
N LEU A 72 -2.49 3.19 -1.17
CA LEU A 72 -2.81 2.23 -0.13
C LEU A 72 -3.75 2.86 0.90
N ILE A 73 -5.05 2.56 0.80
CA ILE A 73 -6.07 3.18 1.66
C ILE A 73 -6.83 2.11 2.45
N GLY A 74 -6.50 1.96 3.74
CA GLY A 74 -7.31 1.21 4.67
C GLY A 74 -8.62 1.93 4.99
N SER A 75 -9.74 1.21 4.95
CA SER A 75 -11.07 1.67 5.39
C SER A 75 -11.29 1.34 6.87
N LYS A 76 -12.24 0.48 7.25
CA LYS A 76 -12.41 0.06 8.66
C LYS A 76 -11.26 -0.82 9.16
N SER A 77 -10.62 -1.56 8.26
CA SER A 77 -9.47 -2.41 8.57
C SER A 77 -8.21 -1.89 7.87
N PRO A 78 -7.02 -2.08 8.44
CA PRO A 78 -5.80 -1.65 7.78
C PRO A 78 -5.47 -2.53 6.57
N ILE A 79 -4.66 -2.00 5.67
CA ILE A 79 -3.89 -2.82 4.73
C ILE A 79 -2.61 -3.23 5.46
N ALA A 80 -2.32 -4.52 5.52
CA ALA A 80 -1.08 -5.03 6.08
C ALA A 80 -0.14 -5.43 4.95
N VAL A 81 1.06 -4.87 4.91
CA VAL A 81 2.06 -5.13 3.88
C VAL A 81 3.36 -5.59 4.53
N GLY A 82 3.92 -6.72 4.10
CA GLY A 82 5.25 -7.13 4.55
C GLY A 82 6.30 -6.17 4.01
N TYR A 83 6.44 -6.13 2.70
CA TYR A 83 7.36 -5.24 1.99
C TYR A 83 6.67 -4.52 0.85
N VAL A 84 6.82 -3.19 0.79
CA VAL A 84 6.40 -2.37 -0.36
C VAL A 84 7.61 -1.60 -0.89
N LYS A 85 7.83 -1.71 -2.19
CA LYS A 85 8.76 -0.87 -2.94
C LYS A 85 7.99 -0.13 -4.02
N ALA A 86 8.05 1.21 -4.01
CA ALA A 86 7.47 1.98 -5.10
C ALA A 86 8.23 3.24 -5.48
N GLY A 87 8.02 3.76 -6.70
CA GLY A 87 8.47 5.11 -7.04
C GLY A 87 7.77 6.14 -6.16
N LYS A 88 6.44 6.06 -6.10
CA LYS A 88 5.62 6.92 -5.25
C LYS A 88 4.63 6.13 -4.42
N VAL A 89 4.49 6.45 -3.13
CA VAL A 89 3.49 5.85 -2.24
C VAL A 89 2.60 6.93 -1.65
N TYR A 90 1.29 6.69 -1.69
CA TYR A 90 0.29 7.37 -0.88
C TYR A 90 -0.32 6.34 0.05
N ALA A 91 -0.20 6.55 1.36
CA ALA A 91 -0.67 5.60 2.35
C ALA A 91 -1.54 6.25 3.41
N ARG A 92 -2.62 5.56 3.78
CA ARG A 92 -3.48 5.88 4.91
C ARG A 92 -3.93 4.59 5.56
N ARG A 93 -3.85 4.51 6.89
CA ARG A 93 -4.32 3.38 7.69
C ARG A 93 -3.74 2.05 7.21
N ILE A 94 -2.41 1.98 7.23
CA ILE A 94 -1.65 0.79 6.83
C ILE A 94 -0.76 0.31 7.96
N TYR A 95 -0.45 -0.99 7.95
CA TYR A 95 0.68 -1.56 8.67
C TYR A 95 1.69 -2.03 7.64
N ALA A 96 2.92 -1.54 7.67
CA ALA A 96 4.00 -1.98 6.77
C ALA A 96 5.23 -2.41 7.57
N GLN A 97 5.77 -3.60 7.32
CA GLN A 97 7.04 -3.99 7.98
C GLN A 97 8.22 -3.25 7.35
N ARG A 98 8.24 -3.09 6.03
CA ARG A 98 9.24 -2.30 5.32
C ARG A 98 8.63 -1.52 4.17
N LEU A 99 8.91 -0.22 4.11
CA LEU A 99 8.50 0.69 3.04
C LEU A 99 9.74 1.32 2.40
N GLU A 100 9.92 1.08 1.10
CA GLU A 100 10.91 1.73 0.26
C GLU A 100 10.21 2.58 -0.80
N ALA A 101 10.54 3.88 -0.87
CA ALA A 101 10.03 4.72 -1.93
C ALA A 101 10.98 5.85 -2.36
N ARG A 102 10.75 6.44 -3.55
CA ARG A 102 11.37 7.75 -3.85
C ARG A 102 10.60 8.87 -3.15
N GLU A 103 9.27 8.85 -3.32
CA GLU A 103 8.36 9.79 -2.68
C GLU A 103 7.31 9.04 -1.84
N ALA A 104 7.03 9.54 -0.64
CA ALA A 104 5.98 9.01 0.24
C ALA A 104 5.08 10.13 0.77
N VAL A 105 3.77 9.92 0.69
CA VAL A 105 2.75 10.73 1.37
C VAL A 105 2.04 9.84 2.37
N LEU A 106 2.20 10.15 3.65
CA LEU A 106 1.77 9.30 4.76
C LEU A 106 0.70 10.03 5.58
N GLY A 107 -0.48 9.43 5.68
CA GLY A 107 -1.61 9.95 6.44
C GLY A 107 -1.88 9.22 7.75
N GLU A 108 -3.11 9.38 8.25
CA GLU A 108 -3.51 8.86 9.55
C GLU A 108 -3.28 7.35 9.66
N LEU A 109 -2.93 6.91 10.88
CA LEU A 109 -2.86 5.51 11.29
C LEU A 109 -1.93 4.66 10.42
N CYS A 110 -0.89 5.27 9.84
CA CYS A 110 0.23 4.55 9.25
C CYS A 110 1.16 4.05 10.36
N ILE A 111 1.34 2.72 10.43
CA ILE A 111 2.27 2.06 11.34
C ILE A 111 3.33 1.37 10.47
N ILE A 112 4.58 1.82 10.54
CA ILE A 112 5.67 1.36 9.68
C ILE A 112 6.86 0.94 10.53
N ASP A 113 7.32 -0.31 10.40
CA ASP A 113 8.46 -0.78 11.19
C ASP A 113 9.80 -0.22 10.65
N GLU A 114 10.02 -0.28 9.34
CA GLU A 114 11.20 0.31 8.68
C GLU A 114 10.79 1.15 7.47
N VAL A 115 11.26 2.39 7.39
CA VAL A 115 11.03 3.28 6.25
C VAL A 115 12.35 3.76 5.65
N ASP A 116 12.44 3.69 4.33
CA ASP A 116 13.55 4.20 3.54
C ASP A 116 12.99 4.97 2.33
N VAL A 117 12.92 6.29 2.47
CA VAL A 117 12.45 7.19 1.42
C VAL A 117 13.63 8.04 0.95
N THR A 118 13.90 8.03 -0.36
CA THR A 118 15.13 8.62 -0.89
C THR A 118 15.01 10.10 -1.25
N GLU A 119 13.84 10.59 -1.65
CA GLU A 119 13.68 11.98 -2.12
C GLU A 119 12.82 12.82 -1.17
N ARG A 120 11.59 12.40 -0.89
CA ARG A 120 10.62 13.23 -0.17
C ARG A 120 9.58 12.44 0.61
N THR A 121 9.39 12.80 1.88
CA THR A 121 8.28 12.33 2.71
C THR A 121 7.36 13.50 3.09
N THR A 122 6.07 13.38 2.84
CA THR A 122 5.05 14.33 3.29
C THR A 122 4.14 13.68 4.30
N PHE A 123 4.09 14.23 5.50
CA PHE A 123 3.20 13.80 6.57
C PHE A 123 1.93 14.66 6.54
N ILE A 124 0.78 14.04 6.29
CA ILE A 124 -0.51 14.75 6.23
C ILE A 124 -1.32 14.64 7.53
N ASP A 125 -0.86 13.81 8.47
CA ASP A 125 -1.52 13.60 9.75
C ASP A 125 -0.48 13.26 10.85
N PRO A 126 -0.62 13.76 12.09
CA PRO A 126 0.32 13.48 13.17
C PRO A 126 0.15 12.09 13.81
N TYR A 127 -0.99 11.40 13.62
CA TYR A 127 -1.30 10.12 14.24
C TYR A 127 -0.69 8.95 13.46
N MET A 128 0.63 8.82 13.51
CA MET A 128 1.36 7.72 12.88
C MET A 128 2.50 7.22 13.74
N TYR A 129 3.01 6.04 13.40
CA TYR A 129 4.10 5.40 14.11
C TYR A 129 5.13 4.86 13.12
N ILE A 130 6.38 5.31 13.25
CA ILE A 130 7.52 4.79 12.50
C ILE A 130 8.53 4.28 13.53
N LYS A 131 8.81 2.98 13.52
CA LYS A 131 9.74 2.37 14.48
C LYS A 131 11.20 2.68 14.15
N LYS A 132 11.57 2.61 12.87
CA LYS A 132 12.92 2.90 12.38
C LYS A 132 12.85 3.64 11.04
N ALA A 133 13.47 4.81 10.98
CA ALA A 133 13.69 5.54 9.73
C ALA A 133 15.14 5.39 9.28
N VAL A 134 15.36 4.71 8.15
CA VAL A 134 16.67 4.65 7.48
C VAL A 134 16.94 5.98 6.77
N SER A 135 15.95 6.45 6.02
CA SER A 135 15.90 7.77 5.41
C SER A 135 14.45 8.21 5.25
N LEU A 136 14.22 9.52 5.34
CA LEU A 136 12.93 10.15 5.01
C LEU A 136 13.05 11.14 3.85
N GLY A 137 14.24 11.33 3.29
CA GLY A 137 14.52 12.38 2.32
C GLY A 137 14.17 13.77 2.89
N ARG A 138 13.68 14.67 2.04
CA ARG A 138 13.09 15.93 2.50
C ARG A 138 11.75 15.66 3.19
N VAL A 139 11.60 16.16 4.41
CA VAL A 139 10.37 16.02 5.19
C VAL A 139 9.54 17.30 5.10
N ASP A 140 8.26 17.16 4.71
CA ASP A 140 7.27 18.23 4.79
C ASP A 140 6.07 17.78 5.64
N TYR A 141 5.42 18.73 6.31
CA TYR A 141 4.22 18.51 7.11
C TYR A 141 3.07 19.34 6.51
N ALA A 142 1.94 18.70 6.22
CA ALA A 142 0.75 19.37 5.71
C ALA A 142 -0.25 19.73 6.84
N TYR A 143 0.13 19.51 8.09
CA TYR A 143 -0.61 19.93 9.28
C TYR A 143 0.15 21.00 10.04
N LYS A 144 -0.60 21.86 10.74
CA LYS A 144 -0.02 22.90 11.59
C LYS A 144 0.29 22.31 12.96
N VAL A 145 1.54 22.41 13.40
CA VAL A 145 1.89 22.11 14.79
C VAL A 145 1.28 23.20 15.67
N LEU A 146 0.47 22.81 16.66
CA LEU A 146 -0.05 23.76 17.65
C LEU A 146 1.10 24.11 18.59
N GLU A 147 1.59 25.34 18.51
CA GLU A 147 2.52 25.91 19.49
C GLU A 147 1.69 26.32 20.72
N TYR A 148 2.05 25.79 21.90
CA TYR A 148 1.49 26.17 23.21
C TYR A 148 2.49 27.04 23.98
#